data_AF-A0A3M8FRV5-F1
#
_entry.id   AF-A0A3M8FRV5-F1
#
_cell.length_a   1.000
_cell.length_b   1.000
_cell.length_c   1.000
_cell.angle_alpha   90.00
_cell.angle_beta   90.00
_cell.angle_gamma   90.00
#
_symmetry.space_group_name_H-M   'P 1'
#
loop_
_entity.id
_entity.type
_entity.pdbx_description
1 polymer ?
#
loop_
_entity_poly.entity_id
_entity_poly.type
_entity_poly.pdbx_seq_one_letter_code
_entity_poly.pdbx_strand_id
1 'polypeptide(L)'
;MDETDFNRMTIPLRLNKSVEQSISNQQQADARTDGRRNPRFKVAPGKRISLEFERSDGRVAADGVLRDISESGAGLWIGTFIHPETKCWLLLGSPDGGEIEVEGAVRWCRHFSQSVHEIGVQLHDANAEIMAATLAGQSTDLASDLADVLTMVQSTLADIRRCAEKGMTPNQTKSLIAKLEEVAGKNK
;
A
#
# COMPACT_ATOMS: atom_id res chain seq x y z
N MET A 1 -23.02 -17.56 18.82
CA MET A 1 -22.10 -18.60 18.33
C MET A 1 -22.45 -18.77 16.87
N ASP A 2 -21.67 -18.13 16.01
CA ASP A 2 -21.95 -17.99 14.59
C ASP A 2 -21.76 -19.33 13.87
N GLU A 3 -22.87 -19.90 13.43
CA GLU A 3 -22.86 -20.99 12.47
C GLU A 3 -22.47 -20.42 11.10
N THR A 4 -21.45 -21.05 10.51
CA THR A 4 -21.02 -21.02 9.10
C THR A 4 -19.92 -20.05 8.66
N ASP A 5 -18.77 -20.12 9.34
CA ASP A 5 -17.47 -19.67 8.81
C ASP A 5 -16.81 -20.70 7.85
N PHE A 6 -17.50 -21.83 7.58
CA PHE A 6 -16.88 -23.04 7.03
C PHE A 6 -16.66 -23.08 5.52
N ASN A 7 -16.96 -22.02 4.77
CA ASN A 7 -16.67 -21.95 3.33
C ASN A 7 -16.51 -20.51 2.83
N ARG A 8 -15.82 -19.65 3.59
CA ARG A 8 -15.37 -18.37 3.02
C ARG A 8 -14.33 -18.66 1.94
N MET A 9 -14.81 -18.72 0.70
CA MET A 9 -13.96 -18.84 -0.48
C MET A 9 -13.11 -17.58 -0.59
N THR A 10 -11.79 -17.72 -0.42
CA THR A 10 -10.83 -16.64 -0.66
C THR A 10 -10.21 -16.80 -2.03
N ILE A 11 -10.33 -15.77 -2.87
CA ILE A 11 -9.72 -15.72 -4.19
C ILE A 11 -8.33 -15.09 -4.07
N PRO A 12 -7.25 -15.86 -4.25
CA PRO A 12 -5.90 -15.34 -4.07
C PRO A 12 -5.47 -14.48 -5.26
N LEU A 13 -4.74 -13.39 -4.97
CA LEU A 13 -4.06 -12.59 -5.99
C LEU A 13 -2.65 -13.13 -6.19
N ARG A 14 -2.46 -13.82 -7.32
CA ARG A 14 -1.17 -14.37 -7.72
C ARG A 14 -0.46 -13.37 -8.63
N LEU A 15 0.59 -12.76 -8.10
CA LEU A 15 1.46 -11.87 -8.85
C LEU A 15 2.77 -12.59 -9.16
N ASN A 16 3.19 -12.56 -10.43
CA ASN A 16 4.56 -12.89 -10.78
C ASN A 16 5.39 -11.61 -10.86
N LYS A 17 6.73 -11.73 -10.81
CA LYS A 17 7.64 -10.57 -10.83
C LYS A 17 7.38 -9.59 -11.97
N SER A 18 6.99 -10.09 -13.15
CA SER A 18 6.67 -9.24 -14.30
C SER A 18 5.42 -8.41 -14.04
N VAL A 19 4.37 -9.02 -13.50
CA VAL A 19 3.11 -8.34 -13.17
C VAL A 19 3.32 -7.36 -12.03
N GLU A 20 4.08 -7.71 -10.99
CA GLU A 20 4.45 -6.79 -9.90
C GLU A 20 5.18 -5.55 -10.42
N GLN A 21 6.13 -5.74 -11.33
CA GLN A 21 6.83 -4.63 -11.96
C GLN A 21 5.90 -3.75 -12.80
N SER A 22 5.00 -4.36 -13.59
CA SER A 22 4.00 -3.61 -14.37
C SER A 22 3.05 -2.81 -13.49
N ILE A 23 2.61 -3.41 -12.38
CA ILE A 23 1.81 -2.78 -11.32
C ILE A 23 2.54 -1.54 -10.78
N SER A 24 3.79 -1.70 -10.36
CA SER A 24 4.61 -0.62 -9.81
C SER A 24 4.79 0.53 -10.81
N ASN A 25 5.08 0.20 -12.07
CA ASN A 25 5.22 1.19 -13.14
C ASN A 25 3.91 1.95 -13.40
N GLN A 26 2.77 1.25 -13.41
CA GLN A 26 1.46 1.86 -13.61
C GLN A 26 1.10 2.80 -12.45
N GLN A 27 1.35 2.38 -11.20
CA GLN A 27 1.19 3.21 -10.00
C GLN A 27 1.96 4.54 -10.09
N GLN A 28 3.18 4.50 -10.65
CA GLN A 28 3.99 5.70 -10.84
C GLN A 28 3.48 6.57 -11.98
N ALA A 29 2.97 5.98 -13.07
CA ALA A 29 2.47 6.70 -14.25
C ALA A 29 1.14 7.42 -13.98
N ASP A 30 0.21 6.78 -13.25
CA ASP A 30 -1.11 7.33 -12.94
C ASP A 30 -1.08 8.55 -12.01
N ALA A 31 0.10 8.88 -11.46
CA ALA A 31 0.31 10.06 -10.63
C ALA A 31 0.21 11.40 -11.40
N ARG A 32 -0.01 11.39 -12.72
CA ARG A 32 0.02 12.59 -13.56
C ARG A 32 -1.39 13.14 -13.80
N THR A 33 -1.67 14.28 -13.16
CA THR A 33 -2.77 15.25 -13.41
C THR A 33 -4.11 14.63 -13.84
N ASP A 34 -4.89 14.19 -12.85
CA ASP A 34 -6.31 13.90 -13.04
C ASP A 34 -7.16 15.09 -12.56
N GLY A 35 -8.17 15.50 -13.33
CA GLY A 35 -9.17 16.51 -12.98
C GLY A 35 -10.19 16.05 -11.92
N ARG A 36 -9.78 15.12 -11.05
CA ARG A 36 -10.63 14.60 -9.96
C ARG A 36 -10.91 15.69 -8.94
N ARG A 37 -12.13 15.69 -8.42
CA ARG A 37 -12.56 16.58 -7.33
C ARG A 37 -11.76 16.34 -6.04
N ASN A 38 -11.49 15.08 -5.72
CA ASN A 38 -10.79 14.68 -4.50
C ASN A 38 -9.40 14.12 -4.86
N PRO A 39 -8.31 14.66 -4.28
CA PRO A 39 -6.98 14.15 -4.51
C PRO A 39 -6.89 12.70 -4.03
N ARG A 40 -6.15 11.87 -4.77
CA ARG A 40 -5.84 10.50 -4.35
C ARG A 40 -4.44 10.46 -3.75
N PHE A 41 -4.35 9.85 -2.57
CA PHE A 41 -3.09 9.57 -1.91
C PHE A 41 -2.50 8.29 -2.50
N LYS A 42 -1.18 8.31 -2.66
CA LYS A 42 -0.43 7.10 -3.02
C LYS A 42 -0.28 6.25 -1.77
N VAL A 43 -0.41 4.95 -1.95
CA VAL A 43 -0.12 3.96 -0.92
C VAL A 43 1.22 3.29 -1.21
N ALA A 44 1.82 2.70 -0.18
CA ALA A 44 3.04 1.93 -0.36
C ALA A 44 2.84 0.83 -1.43
N PRO A 45 3.77 0.69 -2.39
CA PRO A 45 3.67 -0.36 -3.42
C PRO A 45 3.50 -1.74 -2.79
N GLY A 46 2.59 -2.55 -3.33
CA GLY A 46 2.35 -3.90 -2.84
C GLY A 46 1.55 -4.00 -1.54
N LYS A 47 1.01 -2.90 -0.99
CA LYS A 47 0.12 -2.93 0.19
C LYS A 47 -1.07 -3.84 -0.07
N ARG A 48 -1.06 -5.02 0.55
CA ARG A 48 -2.14 -6.00 0.46
C ARG A 48 -3.28 -5.65 1.39
N ILE A 49 -4.49 -5.89 0.94
CA ILE A 49 -5.72 -5.80 1.73
C ILE A 49 -6.64 -6.97 1.40
N SER A 50 -7.62 -7.24 2.26
CA SER A 50 -8.73 -8.14 1.94
C SER A 50 -9.91 -7.33 1.43
N LEU A 51 -10.49 -7.78 0.32
CA LEU A 51 -11.72 -7.26 -0.27
C LEU A 51 -12.82 -8.31 -0.12
N GLU A 52 -13.87 -8.01 0.62
CA GLU A 52 -15.10 -8.80 0.57
C GLU A 52 -16.07 -8.17 -0.43
N PHE A 53 -16.79 -8.99 -1.19
CA PHE A 53 -17.84 -8.49 -2.09
C PHE A 53 -19.03 -9.44 -2.15
N GLU A 54 -20.18 -8.84 -2.45
CA GLU A 54 -21.45 -9.56 -2.52
C GLU A 54 -21.57 -10.34 -3.83
N ARG A 55 -22.05 -11.57 -3.70
CA ARG A 55 -22.50 -12.43 -4.78
C ARG A 55 -23.87 -12.99 -4.44
N SER A 56 -24.52 -13.59 -5.42
CA SER A 56 -25.81 -14.25 -5.26
C SER A 56 -25.82 -15.35 -4.18
N ASP A 57 -24.67 -15.97 -3.93
CA ASP A 57 -24.45 -17.04 -2.97
C ASP A 57 -23.83 -16.57 -1.64
N GLY A 58 -23.67 -15.26 -1.44
CA GLY A 58 -23.15 -14.66 -0.21
C GLY A 58 -21.91 -13.80 -0.44
N ARG A 59 -21.16 -13.55 0.64
CA ARG A 59 -19.91 -12.78 0.57
C ARG A 59 -18.74 -13.66 0.16
N VAL A 60 -17.91 -13.14 -0.74
CA VAL A 60 -16.65 -13.78 -1.15
C VAL A 60 -15.50 -12.84 -0.84
N ALA A 61 -14.41 -13.40 -0.30
CA ALA A 61 -13.19 -12.66 -0.04
C ALA A 61 -12.24 -12.77 -1.23
N ALA A 62 -11.50 -11.72 -1.51
CA ALA A 62 -10.42 -11.70 -2.47
C ALA A 62 -9.23 -10.92 -1.92
N ASP A 63 -8.04 -11.41 -2.20
CA ASP A 63 -6.84 -10.63 -1.96
C ASP A 63 -6.79 -9.47 -2.97
N GLY A 64 -6.47 -8.28 -2.48
CA GLY A 64 -6.22 -7.11 -3.30
C GLY A 64 -4.88 -6.47 -2.99
N VAL A 65 -4.30 -5.78 -3.96
CA VAL A 65 -3.25 -4.80 -3.73
C VAL A 65 -3.83 -3.41 -3.93
N LEU A 66 -3.74 -2.58 -2.91
CA LEU A 66 -4.22 -1.21 -2.94
C LEU A 66 -3.32 -0.37 -3.86
N ARG A 67 -3.94 0.32 -4.83
CA ARG A 67 -3.26 1.16 -5.82
C ARG A 67 -3.13 2.59 -5.33
N ASP A 68 -4.26 3.15 -4.93
CA ASP A 68 -4.45 4.51 -4.45
C ASP A 68 -5.74 4.60 -3.64
N ILE A 69 -5.90 5.72 -2.94
CA ILE A 69 -6.98 5.90 -1.97
C ILE A 69 -7.33 7.37 -1.84
N SER A 70 -8.59 7.70 -1.65
CA SER A 70 -9.08 9.05 -1.34
C SER A 70 -10.21 8.96 -0.33
N GLU A 71 -10.70 10.12 0.09
CA GLU A 71 -11.86 10.24 0.98
C GLU A 71 -13.10 9.51 0.46
N SER A 72 -13.23 9.37 -0.86
CA SER A 72 -14.46 8.87 -1.52
C SER A 72 -14.24 7.59 -2.31
N GLY A 73 -13.01 7.06 -2.38
CA GLY A 73 -12.75 5.94 -3.27
C GLY A 73 -11.40 5.29 -3.07
N ALA A 74 -11.24 4.10 -3.63
CA ALA A 74 -9.99 3.37 -3.67
C ALA A 74 -9.79 2.76 -5.07
N GLY A 75 -8.54 2.67 -5.51
CA GLY A 75 -8.15 1.85 -6.65
C GLY A 75 -7.47 0.57 -6.15
N LEU A 76 -7.79 -0.59 -6.72
CA LEU A 76 -7.19 -1.87 -6.32
C LEU A 76 -6.86 -2.74 -7.53
N TRP A 77 -5.91 -3.64 -7.36
CA TRP A 77 -5.69 -4.77 -8.25
C TRP A 77 -6.12 -6.07 -7.58
N ILE A 78 -6.88 -6.91 -8.30
CA ILE A 78 -7.47 -8.15 -7.78
C ILE A 78 -7.39 -9.28 -8.81
N GLY A 79 -7.51 -10.53 -8.34
CA GLY A 79 -7.38 -11.74 -9.16
C GLY A 79 -8.66 -12.18 -9.87
N THR A 80 -9.73 -11.40 -9.78
CA THR A 80 -11.05 -11.76 -10.33
C THR A 80 -11.73 -10.54 -10.96
N PHE A 81 -12.63 -10.80 -11.91
CA PHE A 81 -13.53 -9.77 -12.42
C PHE A 81 -14.66 -9.54 -11.41
N ILE A 82 -15.05 -8.29 -11.19
CA ILE A 82 -16.21 -7.91 -10.36
C ILE A 82 -17.05 -6.91 -11.16
N HIS A 83 -18.36 -7.15 -11.23
CA HIS A 83 -19.25 -6.27 -11.98
C HIS A 83 -19.36 -4.89 -11.30
N PRO A 84 -19.51 -3.80 -12.07
CA PRO A 84 -19.91 -2.52 -11.51
C PRO A 84 -21.18 -2.64 -10.65
N GLU A 85 -21.31 -1.75 -9.68
CA GLU A 85 -22.37 -1.67 -8.67
C GLU A 85 -22.38 -2.81 -7.64
N THR A 86 -21.48 -3.79 -7.77
CA THR A 86 -21.31 -4.83 -6.74
C THR A 86 -20.93 -4.20 -5.40
N LYS A 87 -21.71 -4.51 -4.36
CA LYS A 87 -21.44 -4.08 -2.99
C LYS A 87 -20.17 -4.77 -2.47
N CYS A 88 -19.32 -4.02 -1.79
CA CYS A 88 -18.06 -4.53 -1.27
C CYS A 88 -17.62 -3.87 0.02
N TRP A 89 -16.69 -4.51 0.71
CA TRP A 89 -16.09 -4.08 1.96
C TRP A 89 -14.57 -4.23 1.88
N LEU A 90 -13.85 -3.14 2.14
CA LEU A 90 -12.40 -3.15 2.23
C LEU A 90 -12.01 -3.38 3.69
N LEU A 91 -11.21 -4.40 3.96
CA LEU A 91 -10.65 -4.66 5.29
C LEU A 91 -9.24 -4.06 5.33
N LEU A 92 -9.12 -2.94 6.04
CA LEU A 92 -7.88 -2.18 6.18
C LEU A 92 -7.29 -2.39 7.57
N GLY A 93 -5.96 -2.55 7.67
CA GLY A 93 -5.29 -2.57 8.96
C GLY A 93 -5.32 -1.21 9.65
N SER A 94 -5.74 -1.19 10.92
CA SER A 94 -5.66 -0.04 11.82
C SER A 94 -4.25 0.09 12.41
N PRO A 95 -3.78 1.32 12.74
CA PRO A 95 -2.56 1.53 13.51
C PRO A 95 -2.53 0.76 14.85
N ASP A 96 -3.70 0.54 15.47
CA ASP A 96 -3.81 -0.19 16.74
C ASP A 96 -3.74 -1.73 16.56
N GLY A 97 -3.47 -2.21 15.35
CA GLY A 97 -3.38 -3.64 15.03
C GLY A 97 -4.72 -4.34 14.77
N GLY A 98 -5.84 -3.62 14.85
CA GLY A 98 -7.17 -4.11 14.45
C GLY A 98 -7.41 -4.03 12.94
N GLU A 99 -8.55 -4.55 12.47
CA GLU A 99 -9.04 -4.33 11.11
C GLU A 99 -10.22 -3.37 11.12
N ILE A 100 -10.28 -2.52 10.12
CA ILE A 100 -11.36 -1.57 9.88
C ILE A 100 -12.04 -1.98 8.58
N GLU A 101 -13.33 -2.30 8.67
CA GLU A 101 -14.18 -2.57 7.51
C GLU A 101 -14.71 -1.26 6.92
N VAL A 102 -14.52 -1.05 5.63
CA VAL A 102 -14.95 0.13 4.89
C VAL A 102 -15.87 -0.28 3.75
N GLU A 103 -17.16 0.02 3.90
CA GLU A 103 -18.18 -0.29 2.90
C GLU A 103 -18.10 0.63 1.67
N GLY A 104 -18.34 0.05 0.50
CA GLY A 104 -18.43 0.74 -0.79
C GLY A 104 -19.11 -0.09 -1.88
N ALA A 105 -18.97 0.37 -3.11
CA ALA A 105 -19.43 -0.32 -4.31
C ALA A 105 -18.40 -0.21 -5.45
N VAL A 106 -18.26 -1.27 -6.23
CA VAL A 106 -17.39 -1.28 -7.41
C VAL A 106 -17.96 -0.30 -8.45
N ARG A 107 -17.18 0.69 -8.87
CA ARG A 107 -17.57 1.63 -9.94
C ARG A 107 -17.21 1.12 -11.32
N TRP A 108 -16.05 0.48 -11.42
CA TRP A 108 -15.53 -0.07 -12.66
C TRP A 108 -14.57 -1.21 -12.35
N CYS A 109 -14.48 -2.14 -13.28
CA CYS A 109 -13.49 -3.20 -13.30
C CYS A 109 -12.96 -3.31 -14.72
N ARG A 110 -11.65 -3.23 -14.89
CA ARG A 110 -10.99 -3.39 -16.19
C ARG A 110 -9.92 -4.46 -16.10
N HIS A 111 -9.77 -5.21 -17.18
CA HIS A 111 -8.64 -6.11 -17.33
C HIS A 111 -7.35 -5.30 -17.41
N PHE A 112 -6.32 -5.72 -16.66
CA PHE A 112 -5.00 -5.08 -16.69
C PHE A 112 -3.98 -5.97 -17.39
N SER A 113 -3.75 -7.17 -16.85
CA SER A 113 -2.79 -8.13 -17.41
C SER A 113 -3.04 -9.52 -16.85
N GLN A 114 -2.90 -10.55 -17.69
CA GLN A 114 -3.09 -11.96 -17.30
C GLN A 114 -4.44 -12.17 -16.57
N SER A 115 -4.42 -12.59 -15.30
CA SER A 115 -5.60 -12.76 -14.44
C SER A 115 -5.86 -11.56 -13.52
N VAL A 116 -5.11 -10.47 -13.66
CA VAL A 116 -5.22 -9.28 -12.81
C VAL A 116 -6.18 -8.28 -13.43
N HIS A 117 -7.12 -7.86 -12.60
CA HIS A 117 -8.08 -6.81 -12.90
C HIS A 117 -7.79 -5.62 -12.01
N GLU A 118 -7.99 -4.45 -12.56
CA GLU A 118 -8.01 -3.22 -11.81
C GLU A 118 -9.45 -2.80 -11.55
N ILE A 119 -9.74 -2.45 -10.30
CA ILE A 119 -11.05 -1.98 -9.88
C ILE A 119 -10.95 -0.60 -9.27
N GLY A 120 -12.00 0.19 -9.47
CA GLY A 120 -12.27 1.39 -8.71
C GLY A 120 -13.45 1.13 -7.79
N VAL A 121 -13.26 1.37 -6.50
CA VAL A 121 -14.32 1.30 -5.49
C VAL A 121 -14.71 2.72 -5.10
N GLN A 122 -16.01 2.99 -5.09
CA GLN A 122 -16.60 4.17 -4.46
C GLN A 122 -16.93 3.81 -3.02
N LEU A 123 -16.38 4.56 -2.07
CA LEU A 123 -16.67 4.37 -0.66
C LEU A 123 -17.96 5.13 -0.31
N HIS A 124 -18.68 4.58 0.67
CA HIS A 124 -19.84 5.26 1.22
C HIS A 124 -19.39 6.47 2.06
N ASP A 125 -20.11 7.60 1.97
CA ASP A 125 -19.71 8.86 2.61
C ASP A 125 -19.52 8.74 4.13
N ALA A 126 -20.32 7.88 4.78
CA ALA A 126 -20.20 7.59 6.21
C ALA A 126 -18.82 7.03 6.63
N ASN A 127 -18.05 6.49 5.68
CA ASN A 127 -16.74 5.91 5.94
C ASN A 127 -15.57 6.85 5.58
N ALA A 128 -15.86 8.07 5.10
CA ALA A 128 -14.85 9.06 4.74
C ALA A 128 -13.93 9.43 5.92
N GLU A 129 -14.49 9.57 7.11
CA GLU A 129 -13.75 9.93 8.34
C GLU A 129 -12.77 8.84 8.77
N ILE A 130 -13.20 7.58 8.68
CA ILE A 130 -12.39 6.39 8.99
C ILE A 130 -11.15 6.33 8.09
N MET A 131 -11.35 6.65 6.81
CA MET A 131 -10.31 6.67 5.80
C MET A 131 -9.31 7.79 6.04
N ALA A 132 -9.79 8.99 6.39
CA ALA A 132 -8.94 10.12 6.74
C ALA A 132 -8.04 9.78 7.96
N ALA A 133 -8.59 9.11 8.98
CA ALA A 133 -7.83 8.67 10.15
C ALA A 133 -6.77 7.61 9.78
N THR A 134 -7.15 6.61 8.96
CA THR A 134 -6.22 5.55 8.51
C THR A 134 -5.08 6.13 7.68
N LEU A 135 -5.38 7.12 6.84
CA LEU A 135 -4.38 7.82 6.01
C LEU A 135 -3.46 8.72 6.84
N ALA A 136 -4.00 9.39 7.86
CA ALA A 136 -3.22 10.21 8.78
C ALA A 136 -2.17 9.37 9.54
N GLY A 137 -2.56 8.17 10.01
CA GLY A 137 -1.63 7.24 10.66
C GLY A 137 -0.48 6.80 9.77
N GLN A 138 -0.73 6.54 8.49
CA GLN A 138 0.34 6.21 7.54
C GLN A 138 1.30 7.38 7.31
N SER A 139 0.80 8.62 7.32
CA SER A 139 1.66 9.80 7.17
C SER A 139 2.58 10.00 8.37
N THR A 140 2.15 9.64 9.58
CA THR A 140 2.99 9.74 10.78
C THR A 140 4.09 8.70 10.81
N ASP A 141 3.80 7.47 10.37
CA ASP A 141 4.80 6.40 10.28
C ASP A 141 5.90 6.75 9.27
N LEU A 142 5.51 7.23 8.07
CA LEU A 142 6.48 7.70 7.08
C LEU A 142 7.35 8.86 7.58
N ALA A 143 6.77 9.77 8.37
CA ALA A 143 7.53 10.88 8.95
C ALA A 143 8.54 10.40 9.99
N SER A 144 8.18 9.39 10.80
CA SER A 144 9.08 8.76 11.76
C SER A 144 10.22 8.02 11.05
N ASP A 145 9.90 7.19 10.05
CA ASP A 145 10.90 6.46 9.27
C ASP A 145 11.87 7.43 8.58
N LEU A 146 11.36 8.53 8.02
CA LEU A 146 12.19 9.56 7.40
C LEU A 146 13.09 10.25 8.42
N ALA A 147 12.59 10.53 9.63
CA ALA A 147 13.38 11.12 10.71
C ALA A 147 14.52 10.19 11.16
N ASP A 148 14.26 8.89 11.23
CA ASP A 148 15.27 7.87 11.56
C ASP A 148 16.35 7.79 10.48
N VAL A 149 15.96 7.79 9.20
CA VAL A 149 16.90 7.81 8.07
C VAL A 149 17.74 9.09 8.08
N LEU A 150 17.13 10.26 8.31
CA LEU A 150 17.83 11.54 8.42
C LEU A 150 18.86 11.52 9.55
N THR A 151 18.47 11.00 10.71
CA THR A 151 19.36 10.86 11.88
C THR A 151 20.55 9.96 11.55
N MET A 152 20.32 8.84 10.85
CA MET A 152 21.36 7.90 10.43
C MET A 152 22.33 8.53 9.42
N VAL A 153 21.81 9.30 8.46
CA VAL A 153 22.61 10.03 7.47
C VAL A 153 23.45 11.11 8.13
N GLN A 154 22.87 11.90 9.04
CA GLN A 154 23.59 12.94 9.79
C GLN A 154 24.70 12.35 10.66
N SER A 155 24.44 11.23 11.34
CA SER A 155 25.44 10.49 12.12
C SER A 155 26.59 10.00 11.23
N THR A 156 26.26 9.43 10.06
CA THR A 156 27.27 8.95 9.09
C THR A 156 28.12 10.10 8.56
N LEU A 157 27.52 11.26 8.25
CA LEU A 157 28.25 12.47 7.83
C LEU A 157 29.18 13.00 8.93
N ALA A 158 28.75 12.98 10.19
CA ALA A 158 29.59 13.36 11.32
C ALA A 158 30.80 12.42 11.48
N ASP A 159 30.59 11.10 11.30
CA ASP A 159 31.66 10.10 11.30
C ASP A 159 32.65 10.33 10.15
N ILE A 160 32.17 10.60 8.93
CA ILE A 160 33.01 10.94 7.76
C ILE A 160 33.88 12.15 8.08
N ARG A 161 33.28 13.24 8.57
CA ARG A 161 33.98 14.49 8.87
C ARG A 161 35.06 14.28 9.91
N ARG A 162 34.76 13.54 10.99
CA ARG A 162 35.74 13.19 12.04
C ARG A 162 36.91 12.37 11.50
N CYS A 163 36.63 11.45 10.57
CA CYS A 163 37.68 10.63 9.96
C CYS A 163 38.53 11.42 8.97
N ALA A 164 37.94 12.38 8.23
CA ALA A 164 38.67 13.26 7.33
C ALA A 164 39.67 14.16 8.08
N GLU A 165 39.29 14.69 9.24
CA GLU A 165 40.15 15.54 10.08
C GLU A 165 41.35 14.79 10.69
N LYS A 166 41.20 13.48 10.98
CA LYS A 166 42.22 12.67 11.66
C LYS A 166 43.06 11.78 10.74
N GLY A 167 42.72 11.72 9.46
CA GLY A 167 43.22 10.70 8.52
C GLY A 167 42.51 9.36 8.71
N MET A 168 41.94 8.83 7.62
CA MET A 168 41.24 7.54 7.66
C MET A 168 42.22 6.38 7.66
N THR A 169 42.06 5.46 8.61
CA THR A 169 42.65 4.12 8.52
C THR A 169 41.81 3.23 7.60
N PRO A 170 42.40 2.19 6.96
CA PRO A 170 41.66 1.25 6.11
C PRO A 170 40.47 0.56 6.82
N ASN A 171 40.57 0.30 8.12
CA ASN A 171 39.49 -0.30 8.90
C ASN A 171 38.31 0.66 9.09
N GLN A 172 38.58 1.96 9.29
CA GLN A 172 37.52 2.97 9.37
C GLN A 172 36.80 3.13 8.03
N THR A 173 37.54 3.11 6.92
CA THR A 173 36.95 3.14 5.57
C THR A 173 36.01 1.95 5.34
N LYS A 174 36.43 0.73 5.70
CA LYS A 174 35.57 -0.47 5.59
C LYS A 174 34.30 -0.36 6.44
N SER A 175 34.43 0.08 7.69
CA SER A 175 33.27 0.25 8.58
C SER A 175 32.29 1.29 8.04
N LEU A 176 32.79 2.36 7.42
CA LEU A 176 31.95 3.42 6.89
C LEU A 176 31.22 2.99 5.62
N ILE A 177 31.88 2.23 4.75
CA ILE A 177 31.24 1.59 3.59
C ILE A 177 30.09 0.68 4.03
N ALA A 178 30.32 -0.18 5.03
CA ALA A 178 29.28 -1.07 5.54
C ALA A 178 28.06 -0.30 6.09
N LYS A 179 28.27 0.80 6.82
CA LYS A 179 27.18 1.66 7.30
C LYS A 179 26.40 2.31 6.14
N LEU A 180 27.11 2.78 5.10
CA LEU A 180 26.47 3.36 3.91
C LEU A 180 25.64 2.33 3.14
N GLU A 181 26.13 1.09 3.05
CA GLU A 181 25.40 -0.03 2.44
C GLU A 181 24.14 -0.39 3.25
N GLU A 182 24.20 -0.35 4.58
CA GLU A 182 23.03 -0.56 5.44
C GLU A 182 21.96 0.53 5.24
N VAL A 183 22.37 1.81 5.21
CA VAL A 183 21.46 2.94 4.93
C VAL A 183 20.83 2.81 3.54
N ALA A 184 21.62 2.42 2.53
CA ALA A 184 21.13 2.22 1.17
C ALA A 184 20.20 1.01 1.04
N GLY A 185 20.38 -0.02 1.89
CA GLY A 185 19.54 -1.21 1.95
C GLY A 185 18.15 -0.98 2.54
N LYS A 186 18.01 -0.06 3.51
CA LYS A 186 16.73 0.27 4.16
C LYS A 186 15.72 1.03 3.29
N ASN A 187 16.14 1.51 2.10
CA ASN A 187 15.28 2.23 1.15
C ASN A 187 14.79 1.35 -0.03
N LYS A 188 15.00 0.04 0.02
CA LYS A 188 14.46 -0.93 -0.95
C LYS A 188 13.26 -1.67 -0.36
#